data_AF-A0A9N8I1T3-F1
#
_entry.id   AF-A0A9N8I1T3-F1
#
_cell.length_a   1.000
_cell.length_b   1.000
_cell.length_c   1.000
_cell.angle_alpha   90.00
_cell.angle_beta   90.00
_cell.angle_gamma   90.00
#
_symmetry.space_group_name_H-M   'P 1'
#
loop_
_entity.id
_entity.type
_entity.pdbx_description
1 polymer ?
#
loop_
_entity_poly.entity_id
_entity_poly.type
_entity_poly.pdbx_seq_one_letter_code
_entity_poly.pdbx_strand_id
1 'polypeptide(L)'
;MKTFLFHASLLLSLLQCVTVHALASSGATSAPKTAKPLFFSSHSQRHPPNTVTLTYLEINSWLLSANGVTILVDPLLEGPLDFGIPSLYQGKKRVIPPSGLTDALPPIDGILITQGLDDHAHVRTLQKIHSLDPTVPILAPPSAKGALKAAGFLSTDSSAQVQFLHHGDEAVIRSRSSKDNTSTLGVVATKGARVGPPWQRRENGYILR
;
A
#
# COMPACT_ATOMS: atom_id res chain seq x y z
N MET A 1 -11.32 -22.53 -9.96
CA MET A 1 -11.45 -21.07 -9.80
C MET A 1 -11.63 -20.77 -8.32
N LYS A 2 -10.67 -20.09 -7.68
CA LYS A 2 -10.77 -19.70 -6.27
C LYS A 2 -10.98 -18.19 -6.21
N THR A 3 -12.17 -17.78 -5.80
CA THR A 3 -12.57 -16.39 -5.62
C THR A 3 -12.21 -15.99 -4.19
N PHE A 4 -11.39 -14.96 -3.99
CA PHE A 4 -11.16 -14.37 -2.68
C PHE A 4 -11.99 -13.08 -2.57
N LEU A 5 -13.01 -13.10 -1.72
CA LEU A 5 -13.87 -11.96 -1.41
C LEU A 5 -13.49 -11.49 0.01
N PHE A 6 -12.89 -10.30 0.13
CA PHE A 6 -12.62 -9.73 1.45
C PHE A 6 -13.93 -9.21 2.07
N HIS A 7 -14.44 -9.92 3.07
CA HIS A 7 -15.42 -9.41 4.04
C HIS A 7 -14.77 -9.45 5.42
N ALA A 8 -14.75 -8.31 6.10
CA ALA A 8 -14.34 -8.22 7.49
C ALA A 8 -15.45 -8.82 8.39
N SER A 9 -15.40 -10.12 8.63
CA SER A 9 -15.86 -10.74 9.88
C SER A 9 -15.31 -12.15 10.03
N LEU A 10 -14.82 -12.38 11.24
CA LEU A 10 -14.23 -13.57 11.83
C LEU A 10 -14.89 -14.89 11.38
N LEU A 11 -14.14 -15.78 10.70
CA LEU A 11 -14.24 -17.22 10.94
C LEU A 11 -12.97 -17.95 10.46
N LEU A 12 -12.48 -18.80 11.35
CA LEU A 12 -11.35 -19.71 11.21
C LEU A 12 -11.66 -20.82 10.19
N SER A 13 -10.61 -21.36 9.55
CA SER A 13 -10.54 -22.60 8.74
C SER A 13 -10.75 -22.48 7.22
N LEU A 14 -9.63 -22.40 6.49
CA LEU A 14 -9.17 -23.47 5.58
C LEU A 14 -7.79 -23.10 4.98
N LEU A 15 -6.79 -23.92 5.29
CA LEU A 15 -5.40 -23.80 4.85
C LEU A 15 -5.27 -23.95 3.33
N GLN A 16 -4.63 -22.97 2.68
CA GLN A 16 -3.53 -23.20 1.74
C GLN A 16 -2.64 -21.94 1.69
N CYS A 17 -1.53 -22.03 2.43
CA CYS A 17 -0.33 -21.17 2.45
C CYS A 17 -0.53 -19.64 2.30
N VAL A 18 -1.21 -19.01 3.26
CA VAL A 18 -0.99 -17.58 3.55
C VAL A 18 0.00 -17.53 4.71
N THR A 19 1.26 -17.20 4.45
CA THR A 19 2.23 -16.96 5.52
C THR A 19 2.07 -15.53 6.01
N VAL A 20 1.33 -15.37 7.10
CA VAL A 20 1.24 -14.09 7.83
C VAL A 20 2.36 -14.07 8.88
N HIS A 21 3.35 -13.20 8.71
CA HIS A 21 4.36 -12.96 9.74
C HIS A 21 3.86 -11.85 10.69
N ALA A 22 3.69 -12.17 11.98
CA ALA A 22 3.44 -11.21 13.06
C ALA A 22 4.59 -11.26 14.08
N LEU A 23 5.03 -10.11 14.60
CA LEU A 23 6.22 -10.01 15.47
C LEU A 23 5.94 -10.33 16.95
N ALA A 24 6.88 -11.06 17.56
CA ALA A 24 7.17 -11.02 19.00
C ALA A 24 8.42 -10.17 19.25
N SER A 25 8.46 -9.40 20.34
CA SER A 25 9.59 -8.51 20.66
C SER A 25 10.68 -9.22 21.48
N SER A 26 11.94 -9.05 21.10
CA SER A 26 13.06 -9.15 22.04
C SER A 26 14.09 -8.08 21.72
N GLY A 27 14.45 -7.27 22.72
CA GLY A 27 15.43 -6.20 22.59
C GLY A 27 16.87 -6.71 22.65
N ALA A 28 17.75 -6.04 21.91
CA ALA A 28 19.01 -5.46 22.41
C ALA A 28 19.85 -4.88 21.26
N THR A 29 20.30 -3.65 21.50
CA THR A 29 21.41 -2.86 20.95
C THR A 29 22.47 -3.53 20.05
N SER A 30 22.61 -3.02 18.82
CA SER A 30 23.82 -2.35 18.27
C SER A 30 23.51 -1.93 16.82
N ALA A 31 24.00 -0.77 16.37
CA ALA A 31 23.69 -0.25 15.03
C ALA A 31 24.52 -0.99 13.95
N PRO A 32 23.90 -1.64 12.95
CA PRO A 32 24.60 -2.18 11.80
C PRO A 32 24.46 -1.28 10.56
N LYS A 33 25.45 -1.38 9.66
CA LYS A 33 25.38 -0.94 8.26
C LYS A 33 24.02 -1.30 7.67
N THR A 34 23.42 -0.39 6.89
CA THR A 34 22.09 -0.43 6.26
C THR A 34 21.66 -1.80 5.74
N ALA A 35 21.28 -2.69 6.66
CA ALA A 35 20.66 -3.95 6.36
C ALA A 35 19.21 -3.63 6.00
N LYS A 36 18.76 -4.08 4.82
CA LYS A 36 17.33 -4.08 4.52
C LYS A 36 16.62 -4.76 5.69
N PRO A 37 15.60 -4.13 6.29
CA PRO A 37 14.91 -4.73 7.42
C PRO A 37 14.41 -6.12 7.04
N LEU A 38 14.50 -7.07 7.98
CA LEU A 38 13.99 -8.44 7.82
C LEU A 38 12.53 -8.47 7.33
N PHE A 39 11.76 -7.41 7.59
CA PHE A 39 10.38 -7.20 7.14
C PHE A 39 10.16 -7.38 5.62
N PHE A 40 11.16 -7.06 4.79
CA PHE A 40 11.00 -7.04 3.33
C PHE A 40 11.75 -8.14 2.59
N SER A 41 12.43 -9.03 3.32
CA SER A 41 13.25 -10.09 2.72
C SER A 41 12.42 -11.03 1.84
N SER A 42 11.16 -11.30 2.22
CA SER A 42 10.24 -12.11 1.42
C SER A 42 9.93 -11.47 0.07
N HIS A 43 9.75 -10.14 0.02
CA HIS A 43 9.35 -9.40 -1.18
C HIS A 43 10.52 -9.10 -2.13
N SER A 44 11.76 -9.24 -1.67
CA SER A 44 12.96 -9.02 -2.49
C SER A 44 13.33 -10.22 -3.37
N GLN A 45 12.63 -11.34 -3.23
CA GLN A 45 12.89 -12.58 -3.96
C GLN A 45 11.80 -12.81 -5.01
N ARG A 46 12.18 -13.36 -6.16
CA ARG A 46 11.21 -13.76 -7.18
C ARG A 46 10.41 -14.94 -6.61
N HIS A 47 9.13 -14.72 -6.35
CA HIS A 47 8.26 -15.76 -5.80
C HIS A 47 7.94 -16.83 -6.86
N PRO A 48 7.71 -18.09 -6.44
CA PRO A 48 7.18 -19.12 -7.32
C PRO A 48 5.87 -18.67 -7.97
N PRO A 49 5.54 -19.19 -9.17
CA PRO A 49 4.24 -18.92 -9.80
C PRO A 49 3.09 -19.22 -8.83
N ASN A 50 2.06 -18.38 -8.81
CA ASN A 50 0.87 -18.49 -7.96
C ASN A 50 1.11 -18.34 -6.45
N THR A 51 2.23 -17.74 -6.03
CA THR A 51 2.43 -17.35 -4.63
C THR A 51 2.00 -15.91 -4.42
N VAL A 52 1.32 -15.68 -3.30
CA VAL A 52 0.99 -14.34 -2.79
C VAL A 52 1.70 -14.13 -1.48
N THR A 53 2.46 -13.04 -1.39
CA THR A 53 3.12 -12.60 -0.16
C THR A 53 2.44 -11.32 0.31
N LEU A 54 2.12 -11.27 1.60
CA LEU A 54 1.46 -10.12 2.21
C LEU A 54 2.17 -9.79 3.53
N THR A 55 2.68 -8.57 3.65
CA THR A 55 3.24 -8.03 4.89
C THR A 55 2.36 -6.89 5.39
N TYR A 56 1.85 -7.03 6.61
CA TYR A 56 1.15 -5.97 7.32
C TYR A 56 2.15 -4.92 7.83
N LEU A 57 1.87 -3.64 7.57
CA LEU A 57 2.71 -2.49 7.93
C LEU A 57 1.97 -1.51 8.85
N GLU A 58 1.09 -2.04 9.71
CA GLU A 58 0.24 -1.29 10.65
C GLU A 58 -0.88 -0.44 10.01
N ILE A 59 -1.94 -0.21 10.79
CA ILE A 59 -3.13 0.55 10.43
C ILE A 59 -3.79 -0.05 9.18
N ASN A 60 -3.73 0.64 8.04
CA ASN A 60 -4.30 0.18 6.77
C ASN A 60 -3.21 -0.26 5.78
N SER A 61 -1.93 -0.16 6.16
CA SER A 61 -0.82 -0.35 5.23
C SER A 61 -0.46 -1.81 5.03
N TRP A 62 -0.27 -2.17 3.76
CA TRP A 62 0.18 -3.50 3.37
C TRP A 62 1.21 -3.43 2.24
N LEU A 63 2.20 -4.30 2.27
CA LEU A 63 3.02 -4.63 1.11
C LEU A 63 2.56 -5.98 0.57
N LEU A 64 2.25 -6.04 -0.72
CA LEU A 64 1.73 -7.24 -1.38
C LEU A 64 2.58 -7.57 -2.60
N SER A 65 3.05 -8.80 -2.70
CA SER A 65 3.65 -9.35 -3.92
C SER A 65 2.78 -10.47 -4.48
N ALA A 66 2.35 -10.35 -5.73
CA ALA A 66 1.57 -11.35 -6.45
C ALA A 66 1.88 -11.27 -7.96
N ASN A 67 1.90 -12.41 -8.65
CA ASN A 67 2.14 -12.49 -10.10
C ASN A 67 3.41 -11.71 -10.56
N GLY A 68 4.47 -11.73 -9.75
CA GLY A 68 5.72 -11.02 -10.06
C GLY A 68 5.66 -9.49 -9.90
N VAL A 69 4.55 -8.94 -9.40
CA VAL A 69 4.33 -7.52 -9.14
C VAL A 69 4.25 -7.27 -7.64
N THR A 70 4.94 -6.24 -7.15
CA THR A 70 4.92 -5.81 -5.75
C THR A 70 4.27 -4.44 -5.62
N ILE A 71 3.19 -4.34 -4.86
CA ILE A 71 2.45 -3.09 -4.65
C ILE A 71 2.39 -2.71 -3.17
N LEU A 72 2.30 -1.41 -2.93
CA LEU A 72 2.06 -0.85 -1.60
C LEU A 72 0.61 -0.36 -1.51
N VAL A 73 -0.14 -0.88 -0.54
CA VAL A 73 -1.54 -0.53 -0.32
C VAL A 73 -1.64 0.42 0.87
N ASP A 74 -2.36 1.53 0.69
CA ASP A 74 -2.66 2.55 1.72
C ASP A 74 -1.45 2.93 2.59
N PRO A 75 -0.39 3.52 2.01
CA PRO A 75 0.91 3.66 2.66
C PRO A 75 0.93 4.69 3.79
N LEU A 76 1.27 4.25 5.00
CA LEU A 76 1.36 5.05 6.23
C LEU A 76 2.66 4.69 6.98
N LEU A 77 3.80 4.93 6.34
CA LEU A 77 5.11 4.46 6.78
C LEU A 77 5.96 5.52 7.47
N GLU A 78 5.55 6.78 7.42
CA GLU A 78 6.31 7.91 7.94
C GLU A 78 5.57 8.53 9.12
N GLY A 79 6.29 9.03 10.13
CA GLY A 79 5.72 9.82 11.23
C GLY A 79 4.53 9.19 11.99
N PRO A 80 3.84 9.98 12.81
CA PRO A 80 2.56 9.61 13.40
C PRO A 80 1.40 9.84 12.41
N LEU A 81 0.26 9.23 12.70
CA LEU A 81 -1.02 9.58 12.07
C LEU A 81 -1.64 10.75 12.86
N ASP A 82 -1.74 11.92 12.25
CA ASP A 82 -2.20 13.15 12.92
C ASP A 82 -3.33 13.90 12.18
N PHE A 83 -3.77 13.43 11.01
CA PHE A 83 -4.81 14.06 10.19
C PHE A 83 -4.54 15.55 9.89
N GLY A 84 -3.27 15.98 9.93
CA GLY A 84 -2.85 17.37 9.77
C GLY A 84 -3.09 18.27 10.98
N ILE A 85 -3.52 17.73 12.13
CA ILE A 85 -3.79 18.51 13.36
C ILE A 85 -3.08 17.87 14.57
N PRO A 86 -1.74 17.92 14.64
CA PRO A 86 -0.94 17.20 15.64
C PRO A 86 -1.20 17.65 17.09
N SER A 87 -1.74 18.85 17.32
CA SER A 87 -2.13 19.32 18.64
C SER A 87 -3.41 18.68 19.18
N LEU A 88 -4.26 18.11 18.31
CA LEU A 88 -5.53 17.50 18.69
C LEU A 88 -5.49 15.96 18.66
N TYR A 89 -4.74 15.38 17.72
CA TYR A 89 -4.67 13.94 17.57
C TYR A 89 -3.27 13.49 17.11
N GLN A 90 -2.76 12.44 17.73
CA GLN A 90 -1.51 11.80 17.32
C GLN A 90 -1.54 10.30 17.62
N GLY A 91 -1.74 9.49 16.59
CA GLY A 91 -1.59 8.04 16.64
C GLY A 91 -0.12 7.65 16.53
N LYS A 92 0.39 6.93 17.53
CA LYS A 92 1.74 6.33 17.50
C LYS A 92 1.67 4.89 17.02
N LYS A 93 2.60 4.54 16.13
CA LYS A 93 2.80 3.19 15.60
C LYS A 93 3.58 2.33 16.59
N ARG A 94 3.30 1.03 16.67
CA ARG A 94 3.94 0.11 17.62
C ARG A 94 5.20 -0.52 17.01
N VAL A 95 5.19 -0.78 15.71
CA VAL A 95 6.24 -1.53 15.00
C VAL A 95 7.06 -0.64 14.10
N ILE A 96 6.43 0.27 13.35
CA ILE A 96 7.12 1.21 12.47
C ILE A 96 7.83 2.28 13.32
N PRO A 97 9.15 2.44 13.17
CA PRO A 97 9.90 3.44 13.92
C PRO A 97 9.46 4.87 13.53
N PRO A 98 9.59 5.85 14.44
CA PRO A 98 9.26 7.25 14.14
C PRO A 98 10.03 7.83 12.94
N SER A 99 11.23 7.31 12.65
CA SER A 99 12.05 7.65 11.49
C SER A 99 11.50 7.14 10.15
N GLY A 100 10.45 6.30 10.20
CA GLY A 100 9.81 5.70 9.05
C GLY A 100 10.51 4.50 8.46
N LEU A 101 9.87 3.89 7.45
CA LEU A 101 10.37 2.72 6.71
C LEU A 101 10.42 2.91 5.19
N THR A 102 10.06 4.08 4.66
CA THR A 102 9.95 4.26 3.21
C THR A 102 11.27 4.02 2.48
N ASP A 103 12.39 4.51 3.03
CA ASP A 103 13.74 4.31 2.46
C ASP A 103 14.19 2.83 2.46
N ALA A 104 13.52 2.00 3.27
CA ALA A 104 13.85 0.60 3.44
C ALA A 104 13.00 -0.34 2.59
N LEU A 105 11.97 0.17 1.90
CA LEU A 105 11.09 -0.62 1.05
C LEU A 105 11.89 -1.36 -0.05
N PRO A 106 11.43 -2.56 -0.46
CA PRO A 106 11.91 -3.13 -1.70
C PRO A 106 11.42 -2.28 -2.89
N PRO A 107 11.95 -2.49 -4.10
CA PRO A 107 11.36 -1.90 -5.30
C PRO A 107 9.87 -2.24 -5.38
N ILE A 108 9.04 -1.21 -5.61
CA ILE A 108 7.59 -1.36 -5.79
C ILE A 108 7.20 -1.00 -7.23
N ASP A 109 6.21 -1.72 -7.73
CA ASP A 109 5.69 -1.58 -9.08
C ASP A 109 4.48 -0.64 -9.15
N GLY A 110 3.83 -0.39 -8.00
CA GLY A 110 2.74 0.56 -7.91
C GLY A 110 2.23 0.78 -6.49
N ILE A 111 1.36 1.78 -6.36
CA ILE A 111 0.64 2.12 -5.13
C ILE A 111 -0.85 1.94 -5.39
N LEU A 112 -1.56 1.35 -4.44
CA LEU A 112 -3.01 1.20 -4.46
C LEU A 112 -3.60 1.93 -3.25
N ILE A 113 -4.38 2.98 -3.49
CA ILE A 113 -5.07 3.74 -2.45
C ILE A 113 -6.54 3.34 -2.46
N THR A 114 -7.11 3.03 -1.31
CA THR A 114 -8.52 2.65 -1.16
C THR A 114 -9.42 3.83 -0.82
N GLN A 115 -8.91 4.81 -0.07
CA GLN A 115 -9.66 6.00 0.39
C GLN A 115 -8.80 7.25 0.41
N GLY A 116 -9.43 8.43 0.36
CA GLY A 116 -8.74 9.72 0.44
C GLY A 116 -8.44 10.25 1.85
N LEU A 117 -8.82 9.51 2.91
CA LEU A 117 -8.54 9.91 4.29
C LEU A 117 -7.07 9.69 4.66
N ASP A 118 -6.57 10.44 5.64
CA ASP A 118 -5.14 10.46 6.00
C ASP A 118 -4.62 9.11 6.55
N ASP A 119 -5.49 8.29 7.13
CA ASP A 119 -5.17 6.93 7.59
C ASP A 119 -5.08 5.90 6.44
N HIS A 120 -5.34 6.32 5.20
CA HIS A 120 -5.19 5.53 3.97
C HIS A 120 -4.23 6.20 2.95
N ALA A 121 -4.42 7.50 2.71
CA ALA A 121 -3.67 8.33 1.77
C ALA A 121 -2.76 9.32 2.52
N HIS A 122 -1.88 8.79 3.37
CA HIS A 122 -1.06 9.59 4.28
C HIS A 122 -0.05 10.47 3.53
N VAL A 123 -0.27 11.79 3.60
CA VAL A 123 0.45 12.76 2.75
C VAL A 123 1.96 12.71 2.98
N ARG A 124 2.41 12.60 4.23
CA ARG A 124 3.86 12.58 4.55
C ARG A 124 4.56 11.37 3.94
N THR A 125 3.91 10.21 3.97
CA THR A 125 4.46 9.00 3.33
C THR A 125 4.46 9.13 1.81
N LEU A 126 3.36 9.63 1.23
CA LEU A 126 3.27 9.85 -0.22
C LEU A 126 4.31 10.87 -0.71
N GLN A 127 4.56 11.95 0.03
CA GLN A 127 5.62 12.93 -0.28
C GLN A 127 7.00 12.29 -0.28
N LYS A 128 7.30 11.46 0.74
CA LYS A 128 8.57 10.75 0.81
C LYS A 128 8.73 9.77 -0.36
N ILE A 129 7.68 9.03 -0.72
CA ILE A 129 7.71 8.15 -1.91
C ILE A 129 7.91 8.97 -3.18
N HIS A 130 7.17 10.07 -3.38
CA HIS A 130 7.33 10.96 -4.53
C HIS A 130 8.77 11.49 -4.67
N SER A 131 9.42 11.81 -3.56
CA SER A 131 10.82 12.27 -3.56
C SER A 131 11.83 11.20 -4.01
N LEU A 132 11.51 9.92 -3.78
CA LEU A 132 12.35 8.79 -4.16
C LEU A 132 12.05 8.31 -5.58
N ASP A 133 10.77 8.29 -5.95
CA ASP A 133 10.29 7.84 -7.25
C ASP A 133 8.98 8.56 -7.63
N PRO A 134 9.06 9.68 -8.36
CA PRO A 134 7.88 10.42 -8.80
C PRO A 134 7.10 9.69 -9.91
N THR A 135 7.67 8.64 -10.50
CA THR A 135 7.12 7.91 -11.65
C THR A 135 6.35 6.65 -11.26
N VAL A 136 6.29 6.31 -9.98
CA VAL A 136 5.58 5.13 -9.50
C VAL A 136 4.09 5.20 -9.91
N PRO A 137 3.54 4.17 -10.57
CA PRO A 137 2.12 4.10 -10.88
C PRO A 137 1.25 4.12 -9.63
N ILE A 138 0.15 4.86 -9.65
CA ILE A 138 -0.80 4.99 -8.56
C ILE A 138 -2.21 4.72 -9.08
N LEU A 139 -2.88 3.74 -8.48
CA LEU A 139 -4.31 3.51 -8.66
C LEU A 139 -5.03 4.00 -7.40
N ALA A 140 -6.00 4.90 -7.55
CA ALA A 140 -6.66 5.53 -6.41
C ALA A 140 -8.14 5.88 -6.69
N PRO A 141 -9.00 6.03 -5.67
CA PRO A 141 -10.30 6.66 -5.84
C PRO A 141 -10.15 8.17 -6.08
N PRO A 142 -11.13 8.81 -6.73
CA PRO A 142 -11.22 10.28 -6.82
C PRO A 142 -11.08 11.04 -5.48
N SER A 143 -11.49 10.44 -4.36
CA SER A 143 -11.38 11.03 -3.01
C SER A 143 -9.93 11.29 -2.59
N ALA A 144 -8.96 10.50 -3.09
CA ALA A 144 -7.54 10.66 -2.78
C ALA A 144 -6.85 11.81 -3.55
N LYS A 145 -7.55 12.49 -4.46
CA LYS A 145 -6.98 13.56 -5.30
C LYS A 145 -6.34 14.68 -4.47
N GLY A 146 -6.95 15.05 -3.34
CA GLY A 146 -6.40 16.08 -2.45
C GLY A 146 -5.04 15.70 -1.87
N ALA A 147 -4.96 14.49 -1.29
CA ALA A 147 -3.73 13.95 -0.74
C ALA A 147 -2.63 13.80 -1.81
N LEU A 148 -2.96 13.27 -2.99
CA LEU A 148 -2.01 13.10 -4.09
C LEU A 148 -1.51 14.44 -4.64
N LYS A 149 -2.37 15.46 -4.71
CA LYS A 149 -1.95 16.82 -5.06
C LYS A 149 -0.99 17.38 -4.02
N ALA A 150 -1.33 17.28 -2.74
CA ALA A 150 -0.48 17.75 -1.64
C ALA A 150 0.86 16.99 -1.57
N ALA A 151 0.87 15.75 -2.05
CA ALA A 151 2.07 14.92 -2.12
C ALA A 151 2.98 15.21 -3.33
N GLY A 152 2.52 16.03 -4.29
CA GLY A 152 3.30 16.42 -5.47
C GLY A 152 2.98 15.63 -6.74
N PHE A 153 2.25 14.52 -6.64
CA PHE A 153 1.95 13.61 -7.75
C PHE A 153 1.05 14.21 -8.86
N LEU A 154 0.45 15.38 -8.66
CA LEU A 154 -0.49 15.99 -9.63
C LEU A 154 -0.04 17.37 -10.13
N SER A 155 1.26 17.68 -10.07
CA SER A 155 1.81 19.00 -10.44
C SER A 155 2.37 19.01 -11.87
N THR A 156 1.70 19.79 -12.72
CA THR A 156 2.12 20.35 -14.03
C THR A 156 2.58 19.48 -15.20
N ASP A 157 3.18 18.30 -15.03
CA ASP A 157 3.57 17.44 -16.18
C ASP A 157 3.44 15.92 -15.91
N SER A 158 3.32 15.52 -14.64
CA SER A 158 3.36 14.11 -14.21
C SER A 158 2.00 13.60 -13.72
N SER A 159 0.94 13.74 -14.52
CA SER A 159 -0.36 13.11 -14.19
C SER A 159 -0.49 11.70 -14.79
N ALA A 160 0.42 11.29 -15.68
CA ALA A 160 0.30 10.04 -16.43
C ALA A 160 0.40 8.78 -15.56
N GLN A 161 1.07 8.86 -14.41
CA GLN A 161 1.25 7.74 -13.49
C GLN A 161 0.09 7.56 -12.51
N VAL A 162 -0.83 8.54 -12.39
CA VAL A 162 -1.99 8.44 -11.49
C VAL A 162 -3.25 8.13 -12.28
N GLN A 163 -3.89 7.00 -11.97
CA GLN A 163 -5.19 6.63 -12.51
C GLN A 163 -6.25 6.64 -11.41
N PHE A 164 -7.27 7.48 -11.59
CA PHE A 164 -8.44 7.49 -10.71
C PHE A 164 -9.47 6.47 -11.18
N LEU A 165 -9.80 5.52 -10.31
CA LEU A 165 -10.74 4.42 -10.61
C LEU A 165 -12.10 4.65 -9.94
N HIS A 166 -13.16 4.51 -10.72
CA HIS A 166 -14.54 4.39 -10.27
C HIS A 166 -14.91 2.92 -10.07
N HIS A 167 -16.04 2.66 -9.42
CA HIS A 167 -16.51 1.28 -9.21
C HIS A 167 -16.81 0.61 -10.55
N GLY A 168 -16.25 -0.58 -10.77
CA GLY A 168 -16.32 -1.31 -12.02
C GLY A 168 -15.15 -1.06 -12.97
N ASP A 169 -14.35 -0.03 -12.73
CA ASP A 169 -13.15 0.23 -13.55
C ASP A 169 -12.12 -0.88 -13.33
N GLU A 170 -11.43 -1.24 -14.40
CA GLU A 170 -10.32 -2.17 -14.39
C GLU A 170 -9.01 -1.46 -14.73
N ALA A 171 -7.93 -1.89 -14.10
CA ALA A 171 -6.58 -1.40 -14.34
C ALA A 171 -5.58 -2.55 -14.25
N VAL A 172 -4.36 -2.30 -14.73
CA VAL A 172 -3.27 -3.26 -14.67
C VAL A 172 -2.01 -2.56 -14.18
N ILE A 173 -1.38 -3.11 -13.14
CA ILE A 173 -0.04 -2.72 -12.71
C ILE A 173 0.95 -3.69 -13.35
N ARG A 174 2.00 -3.17 -13.98
CA ARG A 174 3.04 -3.97 -14.64
C ARG A 174 4.31 -3.94 -13.82
N SER A 175 5.05 -5.04 -13.83
CA SER A 175 6.41 -5.07 -13.28
C SER A 175 7.26 -3.97 -13.92
N ARG A 176 7.99 -3.24 -13.08
CA ARG A 176 8.95 -2.19 -13.46
C ARG A 176 10.39 -2.69 -13.43
N SER A 177 10.59 -3.99 -13.17
CA SER A 177 11.91 -4.60 -13.17
C SER A 177 12.48 -4.73 -14.58
N SER A 178 13.74 -4.32 -14.78
CA SER A 178 14.43 -4.51 -16.07
C SER A 178 14.61 -5.98 -16.47
N LYS A 179 14.47 -6.91 -15.50
CA LYS A 179 14.58 -8.36 -15.70
C LYS A 179 13.23 -9.04 -15.92
N ASP A 180 12.13 -8.30 -15.87
CA ASP A 180 10.77 -8.82 -16.05
C ASP A 180 9.83 -7.72 -16.56
N ASN A 181 9.51 -7.78 -17.85
CA ASN A 181 8.59 -6.89 -18.53
C ASN A 181 7.24 -7.56 -18.84
N THR A 182 7.00 -8.78 -18.34
CA THR A 182 5.82 -9.58 -18.67
C THR A 182 4.85 -9.71 -17.51
N SER A 183 5.35 -9.66 -16.27
CA SER A 183 4.54 -9.78 -15.07
C SER A 183 3.57 -8.61 -14.91
N THR A 184 2.31 -8.94 -14.64
CA THR A 184 1.22 -7.98 -14.45
C THR A 184 0.27 -8.40 -13.34
N LEU A 185 -0.34 -7.42 -12.69
CA LEU A 185 -1.39 -7.61 -11.70
C LEU A 185 -2.63 -6.83 -12.14
N GLY A 186 -3.73 -7.54 -12.40
CA GLY A 186 -5.02 -6.95 -12.70
C GLY A 186 -5.69 -6.44 -11.43
N VAL A 187 -6.33 -5.29 -11.54
CA VAL A 187 -7.01 -4.60 -10.44
C VAL A 187 -8.41 -4.24 -10.91
N VAL A 188 -9.43 -4.61 -10.13
CA VAL A 188 -10.83 -4.21 -10.37
C VAL A 188 -11.32 -3.41 -9.18
N ALA A 189 -11.73 -2.17 -9.43
CA ALA A 189 -12.30 -1.31 -8.41
C ALA A 189 -13.74 -1.73 -8.08
N THR A 190 -14.05 -1.87 -6.81
CA THR A 190 -15.35 -2.30 -6.30
C THR A 190 -15.87 -1.33 -5.24
N LYS A 191 -17.14 -1.47 -4.84
CA LYS A 191 -17.72 -0.65 -3.77
C LYS A 191 -17.07 -1.00 -2.43
N GLY A 192 -16.39 -0.04 -1.82
CA GLY A 192 -15.81 -0.15 -0.50
C GLY A 192 -16.67 0.46 0.61
N ALA A 193 -15.98 0.98 1.63
CA ALA A 193 -16.60 1.58 2.80
C ALA A 193 -17.46 2.81 2.45
N ARG A 194 -18.55 3.02 3.19
CA ARG A 194 -19.27 4.29 3.18
C ARG A 194 -18.65 5.17 4.25
N VAL A 195 -17.94 6.19 3.82
CA VAL A 195 -17.28 7.17 4.70
C VAL A 195 -17.88 8.53 4.44
N GLY A 196 -18.16 9.27 5.50
CA GLY A 196 -18.86 10.55 5.41
C GLY A 196 -20.38 10.41 5.27
N PRO A 197 -21.07 11.48 4.84
CA PRO A 197 -22.52 11.53 4.80
C PRO A 197 -23.15 10.48 3.86
N PRO A 198 -24.44 10.12 4.05
CA PRO A 198 -25.10 9.09 3.24
C PRO A 198 -25.11 9.33 1.73
N TRP A 199 -25.03 10.59 1.29
CA TRP A 199 -24.99 10.99 -0.12
C TRP A 199 -23.57 10.98 -0.72
N GLN A 200 -22.53 10.81 0.10
CA GLN A 200 -21.16 10.69 -0.39
C GLN A 200 -20.99 9.34 -1.08
N ARG A 201 -20.30 9.36 -2.22
CA ARG A 201 -19.93 8.13 -2.94
C ARG A 201 -19.08 7.25 -2.01
N ARG A 202 -19.36 5.95 -2.01
CA ARG A 202 -18.52 4.97 -1.30
C ARG A 202 -17.09 5.02 -1.83
N GLU A 203 -16.15 4.76 -0.93
CA GLU A 203 -14.74 4.57 -1.25
C GLU A 203 -14.53 3.29 -2.07
N ASN A 204 -13.30 3.02 -2.49
CA ASN A 204 -12.99 1.84 -3.29
C ASN A 204 -12.62 0.64 -2.39
N GLY A 205 -13.12 -0.53 -2.74
CA GLY A 205 -12.44 -1.81 -2.48
C GLY A 205 -11.77 -2.28 -3.77
N TYR A 206 -10.92 -3.30 -3.70
CA TYR A 206 -10.27 -3.85 -4.90
C TYR A 206 -10.27 -5.38 -4.92
N ILE A 207 -10.42 -5.94 -6.12
CA ILE A 207 -10.11 -7.34 -6.42
C ILE A 207 -8.81 -7.36 -7.21
N LEU A 208 -7.88 -8.23 -6.80
CA LEU A 208 -6.58 -8.41 -7.45
C LEU A 208 -6.55 -9.77 -8.15
N ARG A 209 -6.11 -9.82 -9.41
CA ARG A 209 -6.13 -11.03 -10.25
C ARG A 209 -4.94 -11.14 -11.20
#